data_AF-A0A8S0T8Q9-F1
#
_entry.id   AF-A0A8S0T8Q9-F1
#
_cell.length_a   1.000
_cell.length_b   1.000
_cell.length_c   1.000
_cell.angle_alpha   90.00
_cell.angle_beta   90.00
_cell.angle_gamma   90.00
#
_symmetry.space_group_name_H-M   'P 1'
#
loop_
_entity.id
_entity.type
_entity.pdbx_description
1 polymer ?
#
loop_
_entity_poly.entity_id
_entity_poly.type
_entity_poly.pdbx_seq_one_letter_code
_entity_poly.pdbx_strand_id
1 'polypeptide(L)'
;MHQKELSDITQWWKALEFEKKLPFARDRLVECYFWILCVYFEPQYSLARKILTKVIATASTIDDIYDVYGTLDELKLFTDAIEMWDFSAGDQLPSYMQYFYKSLLDVYLEAERES
;
A
#
# COMPACT_ATOMS: atom_id res chain seq x y z
N MET A 1 -20.12 -0.84 -11.87
CA MET A 1 -18.87 -0.06 -11.75
C MET A 1 -18.05 -0.54 -10.55
N HIS A 2 -18.55 -0.38 -9.31
CA HIS A 2 -17.79 -0.70 -8.09
C HIS A 2 -17.25 -2.12 -7.99
N GLN A 3 -18.02 -3.14 -8.41
CA GLN A 3 -17.53 -4.52 -8.47
C GLN A 3 -16.33 -4.70 -9.42
N LYS A 4 -16.30 -3.95 -10.53
CA LYS A 4 -15.16 -3.97 -11.46
C LYS A 4 -13.94 -3.30 -10.82
N GLU A 5 -14.14 -2.16 -10.16
CA GLU A 5 -13.06 -1.49 -9.42
C GLU A 5 -12.47 -2.42 -8.35
N LEU A 6 -13.31 -3.08 -7.56
CA LEU A 6 -12.87 -4.03 -6.54
C LEU A 6 -12.13 -5.23 -7.15
N SER A 7 -12.58 -5.74 -8.30
CA SER A 7 -11.89 -6.82 -9.03
C SER A 7 -10.49 -6.39 -9.47
N ASP A 8 -10.36 -5.19 -10.06
CA ASP A 8 -9.07 -4.64 -10.51
C ASP A 8 -8.11 -4.47 -9.32
N ILE A 9 -8.60 -3.91 -8.21
CA ILE A 9 -7.82 -3.68 -6.99
C ILE A 9 -7.41 -5.01 -6.34
N THR A 10 -8.30 -6.01 -6.32
CA THR A 10 -7.99 -7.34 -5.79
C THR A 10 -6.92 -8.04 -6.63
N GLN A 11 -6.95 -7.88 -7.95
CA GLN A 11 -5.92 -8.43 -8.83
C GLN A 11 -4.56 -7.76 -8.58
N TRP A 12 -4.53 -6.44 -8.42
CA TRP A 12 -3.33 -5.70 -8.05
C TRP A 12 -2.77 -6.18 -6.70
N TRP A 13 -3.60 -6.29 -5.66
CA TRP A 13 -3.18 -6.76 -4.33
C TRP A 13 -2.59 -8.17 -4.36
N LYS A 14 -3.23 -9.09 -5.10
CA LYS A 14 -2.73 -10.45 -5.29
C LYS A 14 -1.39 -10.49 -6.02
N ALA A 15 -1.17 -9.60 -6.99
CA ALA A 15 0.08 -9.53 -7.74
C ALA A 15 1.27 -9.08 -6.87
N LEU A 16 1.02 -8.34 -5.78
CA LEU A 16 2.05 -7.97 -4.81
C LEU A 16 2.45 -9.14 -3.90
N GLU A 17 1.65 -10.20 -3.84
CA GLU A 17 1.90 -11.38 -2.98
C GLU A 17 2.23 -11.02 -1.51
N PHE A 18 1.64 -9.92 -1.00
CA PHE A 18 1.87 -9.45 0.37
C PHE A 18 1.47 -10.51 1.41
N GLU A 19 0.45 -11.32 1.17
CA GLU A 19 0.10 -12.46 2.03
C GLU A 19 1.29 -13.42 2.28
N LYS A 20 2.17 -13.61 1.28
CA LYS A 20 3.34 -14.49 1.40
C LYS A 20 4.56 -13.77 1.95
N LYS A 21 4.76 -12.51 1.54
CA LYS A 21 5.97 -11.72 1.84
C LYS A 21 5.87 -10.97 3.18
N LEU A 22 4.65 -10.68 3.61
CA LEU A 22 4.28 -9.95 4.82
C LEU A 22 3.16 -10.73 5.54
N PRO A 23 3.40 -11.97 6.00
CA PRO A 23 2.36 -12.81 6.59
C PRO A 23 1.79 -12.26 7.92
N PHE A 24 2.44 -11.24 8.49
CA PHE A 24 2.00 -10.53 9.68
C PHE A 24 0.97 -9.44 9.37
N ALA A 25 0.91 -8.95 8.13
CA ALA A 25 0.01 -7.88 7.73
C ALA A 25 -1.41 -8.42 7.55
N ARG A 26 -2.40 -7.65 8.00
CA ARG A 26 -3.82 -8.01 7.93
C ARG A 26 -4.35 -7.76 6.52
N ASP A 27 -5.02 -8.76 5.92
CA ASP A 27 -5.71 -8.55 4.64
C ASP A 27 -7.03 -7.78 4.84
N ARG A 28 -6.95 -6.46 4.67
CA ARG A 28 -8.08 -5.53 4.85
C ARG A 28 -8.53 -4.87 3.56
N LEU A 29 -8.10 -5.36 2.40
CA LEU A 29 -8.31 -4.67 1.11
C LEU A 29 -9.78 -4.31 0.84
N VAL A 30 -10.70 -5.24 1.13
CA VAL A 30 -12.15 -5.04 0.93
C VAL A 30 -12.69 -3.99 1.90
N GLU A 31 -12.20 -3.98 3.15
CA GLU A 31 -12.57 -2.98 4.15
C GLU A 31 -12.08 -1.58 3.73
N CYS A 32 -10.83 -1.48 3.26
CA CYS A 32 -10.25 -0.24 2.75
C CYS A 32 -11.06 0.32 1.56
N TYR A 33 -11.44 -0.54 0.62
CA TYR A 33 -12.28 -0.13 -0.51
C TYR A 33 -13.66 0.34 -0.04
N PHE A 34 -14.27 -0.37 0.92
CA PHE A 34 -15.56 0.01 1.47
C PHE A 34 -15.52 1.38 2.15
N TRP A 35 -14.46 1.70 2.90
CA TRP A 35 -14.29 3.01 3.52
C TRP A 35 -14.27 4.14 2.49
N ILE A 36 -13.52 3.96 1.41
CA ILE A 36 -13.42 4.95 0.33
C ILE A 36 -14.73 5.09 -0.45
N LEU A 37 -15.43 3.98 -0.68
CA LEU A 37 -16.74 3.98 -1.33
C LEU A 37 -17.77 4.77 -0.52
N CYS A 38 -17.71 4.72 0.82
CA CYS A 38 -18.58 5.51 1.69
C CYS A 38 -18.35 7.02 1.60
N VAL A 39 -17.15 7.46 1.23
CA VAL A 39 -16.82 8.89 1.07
C VAL A 39 -17.19 9.40 -0.32
N TYR A 40 -16.87 8.63 -1.37
CA TYR A 40 -17.06 9.04 -2.77
C TYR A 40 -17.73 7.91 -3.56
N PHE A 41 -19.05 7.82 -3.57
CA PHE A 41 -19.76 6.74 -4.27
C PHE A 41 -20.05 7.07 -5.74
N GLU A 42 -19.98 8.34 -6.14
CA GLU A 42 -20.43 8.78 -7.44
C GLU A 42 -19.49 8.31 -8.58
N PRO A 43 -20.02 8.03 -9.78
CA PRO A 43 -19.26 7.42 -10.87
C PRO A 43 -17.99 8.19 -11.29
N GLN A 44 -18.02 9.53 -11.22
CA GLN A 44 -16.90 10.40 -11.62
C GLN A 44 -15.65 10.22 -10.76
N TYR A 45 -15.79 9.70 -9.54
CA TYR A 45 -14.67 9.50 -8.62
C TYR A 45 -14.05 8.10 -8.72
N SER A 46 -14.31 7.36 -9.80
CA SER A 46 -13.78 5.99 -10.00
C SER A 46 -12.25 5.92 -9.86
N LEU A 47 -11.52 6.85 -10.50
CA LEU A 47 -10.07 6.90 -10.40
C LEU A 47 -9.60 7.24 -8.98
N ALA A 48 -10.20 8.27 -8.36
CA ALA A 48 -9.89 8.66 -7.00
C ALA A 48 -10.11 7.51 -6.01
N ARG A 49 -11.20 6.74 -6.16
CA ARG A 49 -11.45 5.56 -5.33
C ARG A 49 -10.37 4.50 -5.47
N LYS A 50 -9.91 4.23 -6.71
CA LYS A 50 -8.85 3.25 -6.98
C LYS A 50 -7.54 3.68 -6.32
N ILE A 51 -7.10 4.91 -6.54
CA ILE A 51 -5.87 5.46 -5.96
C ILE A 51 -5.94 5.46 -4.43
N LEU A 52 -7.00 6.03 -3.85
CA LEU A 52 -7.15 6.11 -2.40
C LEU A 52 -7.23 4.74 -1.73
N THR A 53 -7.85 3.74 -2.38
CA THR A 53 -7.87 2.37 -1.84
C THR A 53 -6.47 1.78 -1.75
N LYS A 54 -5.64 1.96 -2.79
CA LYS A 54 -4.24 1.50 -2.78
C LYS A 54 -3.44 2.19 -1.68
N VAL A 55 -3.61 3.51 -1.53
CA VAL A 55 -2.94 4.32 -0.48
C VAL A 55 -3.35 3.88 0.93
N ILE A 56 -4.64 3.62 1.18
CA ILE A 56 -5.10 3.15 2.50
C ILE A 56 -4.59 1.73 2.78
N ALA A 57 -4.59 0.85 1.78
CA ALA A 57 -4.09 -0.51 1.94
C ALA A 57 -2.57 -0.53 2.27
N THR A 58 -1.77 0.31 1.61
CA THR A 58 -0.35 0.46 1.95
C THR A 58 -0.16 1.11 3.33
N ALA A 59 -0.94 2.14 3.68
CA ALA A 59 -0.89 2.75 5.01
C ALA A 59 -1.23 1.76 6.13
N SER A 60 -2.25 0.90 5.95
CA SER A 60 -2.58 -0.17 6.89
C SER A 60 -1.46 -1.20 7.03
N THR A 61 -0.69 -1.43 5.96
CA THR A 61 0.46 -2.34 6.02
C THR A 61 1.64 -1.70 6.77
N ILE A 62 1.84 -0.39 6.60
CA ILE A 62 2.82 0.38 7.40
C ILE A 62 2.46 0.30 8.89
N ASP A 63 1.19 0.51 9.25
CA ASP A 63 0.70 0.38 10.63
C ASP A 63 1.08 -0.97 11.24
N ASP A 64 0.80 -2.08 10.54
CA ASP A 64 1.17 -3.43 10.99
C ASP A 64 2.70 -3.62 11.14
N ILE A 65 3.51 -2.98 10.28
CA ILE A 65 4.97 -2.98 10.39
C ILE A 65 5.41 -2.28 11.68
N TYR A 66 4.85 -1.10 12.00
CA TYR A 66 5.26 -0.34 13.18
C TYR A 66 4.71 -0.90 14.50
N ASP A 67 3.50 -1.47 14.49
CA ASP A 67 2.82 -1.90 15.71
C ASP A 67 3.14 -3.34 16.13
N VAL A 68 3.40 -4.23 15.18
CA VAL A 68 3.47 -5.69 15.45
C VAL A 68 4.83 -6.29 15.16
N TYR A 69 5.46 -5.93 14.04
CA TYR A 69 6.56 -6.73 13.48
C TYR A 69 7.94 -6.06 13.56
N GLY A 70 8.04 -4.76 13.25
CA GLY A 70 9.29 -4.06 13.10
C GLY A 70 10.02 -3.87 14.43
N THR A 71 11.32 -4.14 14.44
CA THR A 71 12.18 -3.76 15.57
C THR A 71 12.52 -2.27 15.50
N LEU A 72 12.83 -1.64 16.65
CA LEU A 72 13.11 -0.20 16.69
C LEU A 72 14.21 0.25 15.72
N ASP A 73 15.24 -0.58 15.51
CA ASP A 73 16.34 -0.25 14.59
C ASP A 73 15.91 -0.38 13.12
N GLU A 74 15.10 -1.38 12.77
CA GLU A 74 14.51 -1.49 11.43
C GLU A 74 13.54 -0.34 11.14
N LEU A 75 12.73 0.06 12.14
CA LEU A 75 11.77 1.16 12.00
C LEU A 75 12.44 2.51 11.79
N LYS A 76 13.61 2.75 12.40
CA LYS A 76 14.42 3.95 12.12
C LYS A 76 14.87 3.97 10.67
N LEU A 77 15.47 2.87 10.19
CA LEU A 77 15.91 2.75 8.79
C LEU A 77 14.73 2.93 7.82
N PHE A 78 13.57 2.34 8.15
CA PHE A 78 12.37 2.49 7.35
C PHE A 78 11.86 3.93 7.33
N THR A 79 11.89 4.63 8.48
CA THR A 79 11.51 6.05 8.56
C THR A 79 12.45 6.91 7.73
N ASP A 80 13.77 6.72 7.85
CA ASP A 80 14.77 7.45 7.07
C ASP A 80 14.59 7.21 5.57
N ALA A 81 14.25 5.98 5.17
CA ALA A 81 13.96 5.64 3.77
C ALA A 81 12.70 6.33 3.25
N ILE A 82 11.65 6.44 4.07
CA ILE A 82 10.43 7.19 3.73
C ILE A 82 10.73 8.68 3.58
N GLU A 83 11.55 9.26 4.46
CA GLU A 83 11.95 10.68 4.37
C GLU A 83 12.78 10.97 3.11
N MET A 84 13.63 10.04 2.70
CA MET A 84 14.43 10.19 1.47
C MET A 84 13.59 10.03 0.19
N TRP A 85 12.56 9.18 0.23
CA TRP A 85 11.61 8.95 -0.87
C TRP A 85 12.29 8.61 -2.21
N ASP A 86 13.25 7.68 -2.18
CA ASP A 86 14.03 7.27 -3.35
C ASP A 86 14.19 5.73 -3.38
N PHE A 87 14.15 5.13 -4.57
CA PHE A 87 14.25 3.66 -4.71
C PHE A 87 15.55 3.07 -4.13
N SER A 88 16.65 3.83 -4.14
CA SER A 88 17.93 3.42 -3.57
C SER A 88 17.91 3.34 -2.04
N ALA A 89 16.98 4.06 -1.38
CA ALA A 89 16.77 3.97 0.06
C ALA A 89 16.44 2.56 0.52
N GLY A 90 15.70 1.84 -0.32
CA GLY A 90 15.24 0.49 -0.03
C GLY A 90 16.38 -0.53 0.12
N ASP A 91 17.56 -0.26 -0.42
CA ASP A 91 18.67 -1.21 -0.41
C ASP A 91 19.32 -1.37 0.97
N GLN A 92 19.04 -0.45 1.90
CA GLN A 92 19.48 -0.53 3.30
C GLN A 92 18.46 -1.23 4.20
N LEU A 93 17.26 -1.53 3.69
CA LEU A 93 16.18 -2.14 4.46
C LEU A 93 16.30 -3.68 4.47
N PRO A 94 15.75 -4.34 5.52
CA PRO A 94 15.52 -5.78 5.51
C PRO A 94 14.68 -6.20 4.28
N SER A 95 14.89 -7.41 3.78
CA SER A 95 14.31 -7.85 2.50
C SER A 95 12.78 -7.70 2.40
N TYR A 96 12.05 -7.90 3.50
CA TYR A 96 10.58 -7.72 3.53
C TYR A 96 10.17 -6.25 3.43
N MET A 97 10.84 -5.36 4.17
CA MET A 97 10.63 -3.91 4.13
C MET A 97 11.07 -3.31 2.80
N GLN A 98 12.17 -3.79 2.22
CA GLN A 98 12.63 -3.36 0.90
C GLN A 98 11.57 -3.67 -0.16
N TYR A 99 10.99 -4.88 -0.14
CA TYR A 99 9.94 -5.25 -1.07
C TYR A 99 8.69 -4.39 -0.92
N PHE A 100 8.27 -4.18 0.33
CA PHE A 100 7.13 -3.33 0.65
C PHE A 100 7.37 -1.87 0.23
N TYR A 101 8.54 -1.32 0.54
CA TYR A 101 8.93 0.05 0.22
C TYR A 101 8.93 0.32 -1.29
N LYS A 102 9.47 -0.61 -2.10
CA LYS A 102 9.44 -0.50 -3.56
C LYS A 102 7.99 -0.49 -4.08
N SER A 103 7.15 -1.36 -3.52
CA SER A 103 5.72 -1.43 -3.87
C SER A 103 4.97 -0.15 -3.46
N LEU A 104 5.33 0.46 -2.33
CA LEU A 104 4.80 1.75 -1.89
C LEU A 104 5.14 2.85 -2.89
N LEU A 105 6.41 3.00 -3.29
CA LEU A 105 6.81 4.00 -4.27
C LEU A 105 6.11 3.80 -5.62
N ASP A 106 5.98 2.55 -6.08
CA ASP A 106 5.28 2.22 -7.32
C ASP A 106 3.80 2.66 -7.29
N VAL A 107 3.11 2.55 -6.14
CA VAL A 107 1.72 3.04 -5.99
C VAL A 107 1.63 4.55 -6.19
N TYR A 108 2.55 5.32 -5.61
CA TYR A 108 2.54 6.77 -5.74
C TYR A 108 2.95 7.22 -7.15
N LEU A 109 3.92 6.54 -7.78
CA LEU A 109 4.27 6.77 -9.18
C LEU A 109 3.11 6.48 -10.14
N GLU A 110 2.34 5.41 -9.89
CA GLU A 110 1.14 5.11 -10.67
C GLU A 110 0.09 6.20 -10.48
N ALA A 111 -0.12 6.65 -9.25
CA ALA A 111 -1.06 7.73 -8.95
C ALA A 111 -0.69 9.05 -9.65
N GLU A 112 0.58 9.43 -9.67
CA GLU A 112 1.08 10.62 -10.38
C GLU A 112 0.94 10.52 -11.91
N ARG A 113 1.03 9.31 -12.48
CA ARG A 113 0.85 9.10 -13.93
C ARG A 113 -0.61 9.12 -14.36
N GLU A 114 -1.51 8.73 -13.46
CA GLU A 114 -2.95 8.66 -13.72
C GLU A 114 -3.70 9.96 -13.37
N SER A 115 -3.08 10.87 -12.58
CA SER A 115 -3.61 12.20 -12.21
C SER A 115 -3.39 13.28 -13.26
#